data_AF-A0A183AMJ6-F1
#
_entry.id   AF-A0A183AMJ6-F1
#
_cell.length_a   1.000
_cell.length_b   1.000
_cell.length_c   1.000
_cell.angle_alpha   90.00
_cell.angle_beta   90.00
_cell.angle_gamma   90.00
#
_symmetry.space_group_name_H-M   'P 1'
#
loop_
_entity.id
_entity.type
_entity.pdbx_description
1 polymer ?
#
loop_
_entity_poly.entity_id
_entity_poly.type
_entity_poly.pdbx_seq_one_letter_code
_entity_poly.pdbx_strand_id
1 'polypeptide(L)'
;MFDNGLGDKFILDSGTLIGSYRHHDIVPWDDDLDVLVDVTVRSKVQTLLEQLSPIYQLTKQKSRDKFYTVTTPMFDTDSSDLLVSRRVSEFPWGWPYLDIGYYQQNNTHVWEIAPSYGIKHEWSIDLFLPLRLRPFGDEWYPVPYRTAEFLRVAYGSDNTCVHSGYSHVLEGGGPSGTQNCTDLSTRYAFVEHRLVPHTNYRVITSSSLTDSFVLGEERLVLRDVVGNTHVIHTLQMPVLESETRSETYGLGERK
;
A
#
# COMPACT_ATOMS: atom_id res chain seq x y z
N MET A 1 -14.63 6.82 -1.06
CA MET A 1 -13.88 8.04 -0.64
C MET A 1 -13.92 9.14 -1.68
N PHE A 2 -13.48 8.91 -2.93
CA PHE A 2 -13.46 9.91 -4.00
C PHE A 2 -14.81 10.60 -4.26
N ASP A 3 -15.90 9.84 -4.41
CA ASP A 3 -17.26 10.37 -4.65
C ASP A 3 -17.77 11.31 -3.55
N ASN A 4 -17.12 11.30 -2.39
CA ASN A 4 -17.46 12.11 -1.23
C ASN A 4 -16.51 13.28 -1.01
N GLY A 5 -15.64 13.58 -1.98
CA GLY A 5 -14.64 14.64 -1.92
C GLY A 5 -13.56 14.38 -0.87
N LEU A 6 -13.21 13.11 -0.63
CA LEU A 6 -12.20 12.69 0.36
C LEU A 6 -11.00 12.03 -0.31
N GLY A 7 -10.80 12.24 -1.62
CA GLY A 7 -9.71 11.65 -2.39
C GLY A 7 -8.31 12.08 -1.94
N ASP A 8 -8.20 13.22 -1.27
CA ASP A 8 -6.97 13.78 -0.72
C ASP A 8 -6.82 13.55 0.80
N LYS A 9 -7.67 12.69 1.38
CA LYS A 9 -7.80 12.47 2.84
C LYS A 9 -7.49 11.06 3.30
N PHE A 10 -6.98 10.22 2.41
CA PHE A 10 -6.49 8.90 2.75
C PHE A 10 -5.34 8.51 1.83
N ILE A 11 -4.53 7.55 2.25
CA ILE A 11 -3.50 6.92 1.42
C ILE A 11 -3.53 5.41 1.61
N LEU A 12 -2.99 4.67 0.64
CA LEU A 12 -2.49 3.32 0.89
C LEU A 12 -1.35 3.39 1.91
N ASP A 13 -1.29 2.44 2.83
CA ASP A 13 -0.27 2.40 3.88
C ASP A 13 0.32 1.00 4.03
N SER A 14 1.39 0.88 4.82
CA SER A 14 1.92 -0.41 5.27
C SER A 14 2.16 -1.43 4.14
N GLY A 15 1.77 -2.70 4.33
CA GLY A 15 1.97 -3.76 3.33
C GLY A 15 1.25 -3.46 2.01
N THR A 16 0.12 -2.75 2.09
CA THR A 16 -0.66 -2.33 0.92
C THR A 16 0.10 -1.32 0.04
N LEU A 17 0.77 -0.34 0.64
CA LEU A 17 1.60 0.61 -0.11
C LEU A 17 2.83 -0.07 -0.73
N ILE A 18 3.46 -1.01 0.00
CA ILE A 18 4.55 -1.84 -0.52
C ILE A 18 4.05 -2.63 -1.73
N GLY A 19 2.86 -3.23 -1.63
CA GLY A 19 2.21 -3.95 -2.71
C GLY A 19 2.00 -3.09 -3.96
N SER A 20 1.36 -1.93 -3.82
CA SER A 20 1.20 -0.97 -4.92
C SER A 20 2.53 -0.61 -5.59
N TYR A 21 3.60 -0.45 -4.80
CA TYR A 21 4.92 -0.08 -5.32
C TYR A 21 5.66 -1.25 -5.99
N ARG A 22 5.64 -2.44 -5.39
CA ARG A 22 6.46 -3.60 -5.81
C ARG A 22 5.73 -4.62 -6.66
N HIS A 23 4.40 -4.63 -6.66
CA HIS A 23 3.60 -5.69 -7.30
C HIS A 23 2.44 -5.14 -8.14
N HIS A 24 2.17 -3.82 -8.07
CA HIS A 24 0.95 -3.19 -8.58
C HIS A 24 -0.35 -3.79 -7.98
N ASP A 25 -0.24 -4.52 -6.86
CA ASP A 25 -1.35 -5.22 -6.19
C ASP A 25 -0.90 -5.56 -4.76
N ILE A 26 -1.70 -6.29 -3.97
CA ILE A 26 -1.30 -6.77 -2.64
C ILE A 26 0.03 -7.55 -2.71
N VAL A 27 0.85 -7.45 -1.65
CA VAL A 27 2.03 -8.30 -1.52
C VAL A 27 1.56 -9.77 -1.54
N PRO A 28 2.14 -10.67 -2.35
CA PRO A 28 1.55 -12.00 -2.58
C PRO A 28 1.46 -12.94 -1.36
N TRP A 29 2.02 -12.54 -0.23
CA TRP A 29 1.97 -13.25 1.04
C TRP A 29 1.45 -12.38 2.19
N ASP A 30 0.88 -11.21 1.90
CA ASP A 30 0.11 -10.43 2.87
C ASP A 30 -1.30 -11.02 3.03
N ASP A 31 -1.91 -10.82 4.19
CA ASP A 31 -3.23 -11.34 4.52
C ASP A 31 -4.29 -10.25 4.78
N ASP A 32 -3.96 -8.97 4.68
CA ASP A 32 -4.90 -7.86 4.88
C ASP A 32 -4.59 -6.63 4.01
N LEU A 33 -5.34 -5.55 4.26
CA LEU A 33 -5.14 -4.26 3.59
C LEU A 33 -5.13 -3.13 4.61
N ASP A 34 -4.27 -2.14 4.40
CA ASP A 34 -4.08 -0.99 5.26
C ASP A 34 -4.29 0.32 4.50
N VAL A 35 -5.05 1.24 5.11
CA VAL A 35 -5.11 2.64 4.68
C VAL A 35 -4.92 3.58 5.87
N LEU A 36 -4.32 4.74 5.59
CA LEU A 36 -4.16 5.81 6.58
C LEU A 36 -5.05 6.99 6.21
N VAL A 37 -5.92 7.40 7.13
CA VAL A 37 -6.94 8.45 6.90
C VAL A 37 -6.63 9.69 7.75
N ASP A 38 -6.84 10.88 7.18
CA ASP A 38 -6.75 12.15 7.92
C ASP A 38 -7.78 12.13 9.07
N VAL A 39 -7.31 12.23 10.30
CA VAL A 39 -8.17 12.15 11.50
C VAL A 39 -9.28 13.21 11.49
N THR A 40 -9.07 14.35 10.82
CA THR A 40 -10.06 15.42 10.75
C THR A 40 -11.34 14.99 10.02
N VAL A 41 -11.28 13.96 9.17
CA VAL A 41 -12.45 13.42 8.45
C VAL A 41 -12.96 12.10 9.01
N ARG A 42 -12.37 11.60 10.11
CA ARG A 42 -12.71 10.30 10.72
C ARG A 42 -14.21 10.10 10.92
N SER A 43 -14.90 11.06 11.54
CA SER A 43 -16.34 10.95 11.80
C SER A 43 -17.17 10.83 10.53
N LYS A 44 -16.80 11.58 9.47
CA LYS A 44 -17.45 11.51 8.17
C LYS A 44 -17.21 10.15 7.51
N VAL A 45 -15.96 9.66 7.51
CA VAL A 45 -15.62 8.34 6.96
C VAL A 45 -16.38 7.23 7.67
N GLN A 46 -16.38 7.22 9.01
CA GLN A 46 -17.13 6.25 9.80
C GLN A 46 -18.62 6.26 9.45
N THR A 47 -19.24 7.45 9.33
CA THR A 47 -20.65 7.59 8.94
C THR A 47 -20.91 7.01 7.55
N LEU A 48 -20.04 7.27 6.58
CA LEU A 48 -20.17 6.74 5.22
C LEU A 48 -20.05 5.21 5.19
N LEU A 49 -19.10 4.64 5.94
CA LEU A 49 -18.92 3.19 6.01
C LEU A 49 -20.07 2.48 6.73
N GLU A 50 -20.65 3.10 7.77
CA GLU A 50 -21.83 2.57 8.47
C GLU A 50 -23.07 2.49 7.56
N GLN A 51 -23.19 3.37 6.57
CA GLN A 51 -24.28 3.35 5.58
C GLN A 51 -24.22 2.14 4.64
N LEU A 52 -23.10 1.42 4.60
CA LEU A 52 -22.91 0.20 3.80
C LEU A 52 -23.44 -1.07 4.49
N SER A 53 -23.99 -0.93 5.70
CA SER A 53 -24.72 -1.97 6.41
C SER A 53 -26.00 -2.39 5.64
N PRO A 54 -26.39 -3.68 5.67
CA PRO A 54 -25.81 -4.78 6.45
C PRO A 54 -24.69 -5.55 5.73
N ILE A 55 -24.41 -5.24 4.46
CA ILE A 55 -23.45 -6.02 3.64
C ILE A 55 -22.04 -5.85 4.18
N TYR A 56 -21.69 -4.64 4.61
CA TYR A 56 -20.43 -4.34 5.27
C TYR A 56 -20.65 -3.92 6.71
N GLN A 57 -19.63 -4.17 7.53
CA GLN A 57 -19.58 -3.89 8.95
C GLN A 57 -18.34 -3.06 9.26
N LEU A 58 -18.50 -2.14 10.21
CA LEU A 58 -17.42 -1.30 10.72
C LEU A 58 -17.29 -1.54 12.22
N THR A 59 -16.11 -1.98 12.66
CA THR A 59 -15.77 -1.98 14.07
C THR A 59 -14.87 -0.78 14.38
N LYS A 60 -15.45 0.21 15.08
CA LYS A 60 -14.72 1.39 15.53
C LYS A 60 -13.86 1.04 16.74
N GLN A 61 -12.58 1.39 16.72
CA GLN A 61 -11.73 1.26 17.90
C GLN A 61 -11.17 2.63 18.31
N LYS A 62 -10.27 2.66 19.30
CA LYS A 62 -9.74 3.93 19.80
C LYS A 62 -8.92 4.66 18.72
N SER A 63 -8.04 3.95 18.03
CA SER A 63 -7.03 4.53 17.14
C SER A 63 -6.92 3.87 15.77
N ARG A 64 -7.59 2.73 15.55
CA ARG A 64 -7.74 2.06 14.26
C ARG A 64 -9.17 1.57 14.13
N ASP A 65 -9.73 1.51 12.94
CA ASP A 65 -11.03 0.89 12.70
C ASP A 65 -10.86 -0.29 11.75
N LYS A 66 -11.75 -1.29 11.85
CA LYS A 66 -11.77 -2.47 10.99
C LYS A 66 -13.01 -2.42 10.12
N PHE A 67 -12.85 -2.51 8.80
CA PHE A 67 -13.96 -2.54 7.85
C PHE A 67 -13.97 -3.85 7.07
N TYR A 68 -15.08 -4.58 7.12
CA TYR A 68 -15.16 -5.95 6.62
C TYR A 68 -16.58 -6.26 6.16
N THR A 69 -16.78 -7.40 5.51
CA THR A 69 -18.12 -7.82 5.08
C THR A 69 -18.87 -8.52 6.22
N VAL A 70 -20.17 -8.71 6.07
CA VAL A 70 -21.01 -9.40 7.06
C VAL A 70 -20.46 -10.78 7.45
N THR A 71 -20.39 -11.02 8.76
CA THR A 71 -20.03 -12.33 9.32
C THR A 71 -21.29 -13.09 9.74
N THR A 72 -21.40 -14.37 9.35
CA THR A 72 -22.46 -15.28 9.84
C THR A 72 -21.90 -16.69 9.96
N PRO A 73 -22.38 -17.51 10.92
CA PRO A 73 -21.97 -18.91 11.04
C PRO A 73 -22.17 -19.74 9.76
N MET A 74 -23.09 -19.31 8.87
CA MET A 74 -23.28 -19.98 7.57
C MET A 74 -22.08 -19.85 6.63
N PHE A 75 -21.25 -18.81 6.80
CA PHE A 75 -20.07 -18.56 5.98
C PHE A 75 -18.79 -19.12 6.61
N ASP A 76 -18.89 -19.64 7.82
CA ASP A 76 -17.78 -20.23 8.57
C ASP A 76 -17.59 -21.71 8.21
N THR A 77 -17.39 -21.97 6.90
CA THR A 77 -17.16 -23.32 6.40
C THR A 77 -15.94 -23.36 5.49
N ASP A 78 -15.11 -24.39 5.63
CA ASP A 78 -13.93 -24.60 4.77
C ASP A 78 -14.29 -25.09 3.35
N SER A 79 -15.59 -25.18 3.04
CA SER A 79 -16.08 -25.88 1.85
C SER A 79 -16.19 -25.01 0.59
N SER A 80 -16.05 -23.69 0.72
CA SER A 80 -16.17 -22.76 -0.42
C SER A 80 -15.41 -21.46 -0.22
N ASP A 81 -14.73 -21.00 -1.27
CA ASP A 81 -14.13 -19.65 -1.38
C ASP A 81 -15.22 -18.61 -1.63
N LEU A 82 -15.87 -18.19 -0.55
CA LEU A 82 -16.81 -17.07 -0.58
C LEU A 82 -16.07 -15.75 -0.40
N LEU A 83 -16.48 -14.73 -1.15
CA LEU A 83 -16.00 -13.35 -1.02
C LEU A 83 -16.64 -12.65 0.19
N VAL A 84 -16.48 -13.25 1.37
CA VAL A 84 -17.02 -12.77 2.65
C VAL A 84 -16.00 -12.96 3.77
N SER A 85 -16.16 -12.17 4.81
CA SER A 85 -15.36 -12.17 6.01
C SER A 85 -15.88 -13.25 6.96
N ARG A 86 -14.97 -13.88 7.68
CA ARG A 86 -15.20 -15.02 8.56
C ARG A 86 -14.78 -14.68 9.97
N ARG A 87 -15.40 -15.36 10.93
CA ARG A 87 -15.06 -15.21 12.34
C ARG A 87 -13.94 -16.19 12.70
N VAL A 88 -12.72 -15.75 12.52
CA VAL A 88 -11.51 -16.58 12.67
C VAL A 88 -10.74 -16.32 13.96
N SER A 89 -11.15 -15.31 14.74
CA SER A 89 -10.55 -14.98 16.04
C SER A 89 -11.61 -14.63 17.10
N GLU A 90 -11.15 -14.37 18.33
CA GLU A 90 -12.02 -13.97 19.44
C GLU A 90 -12.52 -12.51 19.33
N PHE A 91 -11.90 -11.73 18.44
CA PHE A 91 -12.23 -10.32 18.26
C PHE A 91 -13.58 -10.13 17.55
N PRO A 92 -14.22 -8.95 17.72
CA PRO A 92 -15.56 -8.72 17.19
C PRO A 92 -15.62 -8.44 15.68
N TRP A 93 -14.50 -8.46 14.97
CA TRP A 93 -14.44 -8.26 13.51
C TRP A 93 -14.08 -9.54 12.77
N GLY A 94 -14.46 -9.62 11.49
CA GLY A 94 -14.17 -10.77 10.64
C GLY A 94 -13.03 -10.52 9.65
N TRP A 95 -12.30 -11.58 9.29
CA TRP A 95 -11.24 -11.54 8.28
C TRP A 95 -11.70 -12.19 6.95
N PRO A 96 -11.31 -11.68 5.77
CA PRO A 96 -10.44 -10.51 5.56
C PRO A 96 -11.13 -9.19 5.91
N TYR A 97 -10.31 -8.19 6.22
CA TYR A 97 -10.73 -6.83 6.56
C TYR A 97 -9.77 -5.79 5.97
N LEU A 98 -10.25 -4.55 5.92
CA LEU A 98 -9.46 -3.34 5.72
C LEU A 98 -9.17 -2.71 7.08
N ASP A 99 -7.89 -2.59 7.41
CA ASP A 99 -7.39 -1.79 8.52
C ASP A 99 -7.38 -0.31 8.15
N ILE A 100 -8.03 0.50 8.98
CA ILE A 100 -8.12 1.96 8.81
C ILE A 100 -7.36 2.61 9.96
N GLY A 101 -6.11 2.95 9.69
CA GLY A 101 -5.30 3.81 10.54
C GLY A 101 -5.67 5.28 10.38
N TYR A 102 -5.21 6.10 11.33
CA TYR A 102 -5.45 7.54 11.30
C TYR A 102 -4.16 8.32 11.49
N TYR A 103 -3.97 9.35 10.67
CA TYR A 103 -2.88 10.30 10.81
C TYR A 103 -3.40 11.69 11.17
N GLN A 104 -2.51 12.48 11.75
CA GLN A 104 -2.69 13.90 11.95
C GLN A 104 -1.43 14.63 11.48
N GLN A 105 -1.54 15.93 11.24
CA GLN A 105 -0.47 16.71 10.64
C GLN A 105 -0.41 18.14 11.19
N ASN A 106 0.75 18.77 11.05
CA ASN A 106 0.93 20.22 11.18
C ASN A 106 1.60 20.76 9.90
N ASN A 107 2.20 21.94 9.98
CA ASN A 107 2.82 22.57 8.81
C ASN A 107 4.12 21.90 8.35
N THR A 108 4.70 20.98 9.12
CA THR A 108 6.03 20.41 8.83
C THR A 108 6.06 18.89 8.88
N HIS A 109 5.12 18.23 9.58
CA HIS A 109 5.13 16.78 9.78
C HIS A 109 3.74 16.17 9.69
N VAL A 110 3.73 14.86 9.44
CA VAL A 110 2.59 13.95 9.51
C VAL A 110 2.94 12.83 10.47
N TRP A 111 2.02 12.41 11.33
CA TRP A 111 2.26 11.30 12.24
C TRP A 111 1.02 10.41 12.41
N GLU A 112 1.27 9.10 12.46
CA GLU A 112 0.24 8.12 12.78
C GLU A 112 -0.18 8.24 14.24
N ILE A 113 -1.48 8.16 14.51
CA ILE A 113 -2.04 8.25 15.86
C ILE A 113 -1.82 6.96 16.65
N ALA A 114 -1.96 5.81 15.98
CA ALA A 114 -1.73 4.50 16.58
C ALA A 114 -0.22 4.18 16.51
N PRO A 115 0.43 3.78 17.61
CA PRO A 115 1.76 3.22 17.53
C PRO A 115 1.70 1.79 16.97
N SER A 116 2.74 1.38 16.23
CA SER A 116 2.93 0.01 15.77
C SER A 116 4.16 -0.58 16.47
N TYR A 117 4.01 -1.71 17.17
CA TYR A 117 5.11 -2.35 17.93
C TYR A 117 5.87 -1.40 18.88
N GLY A 118 5.17 -0.42 19.47
CA GLY A 118 5.77 0.59 20.35
C GLY A 118 6.50 1.74 19.63
N ILE A 119 6.54 1.72 18.30
CA ILE A 119 7.12 2.76 17.45
C ILE A 119 6.01 3.74 17.07
N LYS A 120 6.33 5.04 17.16
CA LYS A 120 5.49 6.12 16.61
C LYS A 120 6.06 6.49 15.25
N HIS A 121 5.22 6.41 14.22
CA HIS A 121 5.60 6.79 12.89
C HIS A 121 5.36 8.30 12.66
N GLU A 122 6.42 8.98 12.23
CA GLU A 122 6.45 10.41 11.96
C GLU A 122 7.26 10.66 10.68
N TRP A 123 6.73 11.51 9.80
CA TRP A 123 7.32 11.82 8.51
C TRP A 123 7.29 13.33 8.24
N SER A 124 8.27 13.83 7.50
CA SER A 124 8.23 15.20 6.97
C SER A 124 7.03 15.37 6.05
N ILE A 125 6.37 16.53 6.13
CA ILE A 125 5.24 16.86 5.27
C ILE A 125 5.61 16.82 3.78
N ASP A 126 6.86 17.13 3.42
CA ASP A 126 7.35 17.13 2.04
C ASP A 126 7.51 15.70 1.47
N LEU A 127 7.60 14.68 2.32
CA LEU A 127 7.55 13.28 1.90
C LEU A 127 6.12 12.82 1.61
N PHE A 128 5.16 13.41 2.32
CA PHE A 128 3.77 12.96 2.37
C PHE A 128 2.88 13.73 1.39
N LEU A 129 2.95 15.06 1.35
CA LEU A 129 2.08 15.92 0.56
C LEU A 129 2.84 16.66 -0.57
N PRO A 130 2.16 16.99 -1.69
CA PRO A 130 0.79 16.62 -2.04
C PRO A 130 0.65 15.13 -2.39
N LEU A 131 -0.51 14.52 -2.15
CA LEU A 131 -0.71 13.10 -2.50
C LEU A 131 -0.60 12.87 -4.01
N ARG A 132 -0.16 11.68 -4.40
CA ARG A 132 -0.16 11.19 -5.79
C ARG A 132 -1.03 9.94 -5.91
N LEU A 133 -1.39 9.57 -7.14
CA LEU A 133 -2.07 8.30 -7.40
C LEU A 133 -1.07 7.25 -7.87
N ARG A 134 -1.24 6.01 -7.42
CA ARG A 134 -0.52 4.84 -7.90
C ARG A 134 -1.47 3.67 -8.17
N PRO A 135 -1.11 2.73 -9.05
CA PRO A 135 -1.92 1.55 -9.34
C PRO A 135 -1.94 0.59 -8.14
N PHE A 136 -3.10 -0.03 -7.91
CA PHE A 136 -3.27 -1.14 -6.98
C PHE A 136 -4.45 -2.00 -7.47
N GLY A 137 -4.12 -3.18 -7.98
CA GLY A 137 -5.04 -3.98 -8.80
C GLY A 137 -5.42 -3.21 -10.07
N ASP A 138 -6.73 -3.16 -10.35
CA ASP A 138 -7.28 -2.47 -11.52
C ASP A 138 -7.55 -0.96 -11.28
N GLU A 139 -7.33 -0.48 -10.05
CA GLU A 139 -7.73 0.85 -9.60
C GLU A 139 -6.51 1.71 -9.22
N TRP A 140 -6.76 3.01 -8.99
CA TRP A 140 -5.73 3.99 -8.62
C TRP A 140 -6.07 4.66 -7.30
N TYR A 141 -5.14 4.61 -6.35
CA TYR A 141 -5.36 5.14 -5.00
C TYR A 141 -4.31 6.15 -4.59
N PRO A 142 -4.64 7.05 -3.65
CA PRO A 142 -3.69 8.03 -3.18
C PRO A 142 -2.55 7.38 -2.39
N VAL A 143 -1.37 7.94 -2.53
CA VAL A 143 -0.13 7.54 -1.88
C VAL A 143 0.68 8.79 -1.47
N PRO A 144 1.66 8.66 -0.56
CA PRO A 144 2.57 9.74 -0.21
C PRO A 144 3.28 10.34 -1.44
N TYR A 145 3.51 11.65 -1.41
CA TYR A 145 4.13 12.42 -2.50
C TYR A 145 5.43 11.79 -3.00
N ARG A 146 6.37 11.48 -2.11
CA ARG A 146 7.65 10.85 -2.47
C ARG A 146 7.64 9.37 -2.11
N THR A 147 6.72 8.60 -2.70
CA THR A 147 6.43 7.21 -2.34
C THR A 147 7.68 6.34 -2.15
N ALA A 148 8.63 6.36 -3.09
CA ALA A 148 9.85 5.56 -2.95
C ALA A 148 10.74 6.00 -1.77
N GLU A 149 10.81 7.31 -1.48
CA GLU A 149 11.56 7.84 -0.33
C GLU A 149 10.82 7.53 0.98
N PHE A 150 9.50 7.70 1.00
CA PHE A 150 8.63 7.35 2.13
C PHE A 150 8.81 5.88 2.53
N LEU A 151 8.75 4.96 1.56
CA LEU A 151 8.96 3.52 1.79
C LEU A 151 10.37 3.23 2.31
N ARG A 152 11.40 3.93 1.80
CA ARG A 152 12.79 3.78 2.28
C ARG A 152 12.97 4.23 3.72
N VAL A 153 12.31 5.33 4.11
CA VAL A 153 12.33 5.83 5.49
C VAL A 153 11.58 4.88 6.43
N ALA A 154 10.46 4.33 5.99
CA ALA A 154 9.61 3.45 6.80
C ALA A 154 10.19 2.03 6.95
N TYR A 155 10.74 1.45 5.89
CA TYR A 155 11.09 0.02 5.82
C TYR A 155 12.57 -0.25 5.52
N GLY A 156 13.37 0.78 5.27
CA GLY A 156 14.76 0.64 4.83
C GLY A 156 14.90 0.51 3.32
N SER A 157 16.15 0.39 2.85
CA SER A 157 16.50 0.41 1.42
C SER A 157 17.06 -0.91 0.90
N ASP A 158 16.95 -1.99 1.68
CA ASP A 158 17.50 -3.27 1.29
C ASP A 158 16.60 -4.02 0.28
N ASN A 159 17.09 -5.20 -0.14
CA ASN A 159 16.40 -6.11 -1.05
C ASN A 159 15.69 -7.23 -0.29
N THR A 160 15.31 -6.97 0.96
CA THR A 160 14.68 -7.96 1.82
C THR A 160 13.17 -7.91 1.64
N CYS A 161 12.59 -9.09 1.41
CA CYS A 161 11.16 -9.33 1.47
C CYS A 161 10.84 -9.87 2.86
N VAL A 162 9.89 -9.23 3.52
CA VAL A 162 9.52 -9.51 4.91
C VAL A 162 8.16 -10.20 4.90
N HIS A 163 8.06 -11.30 5.64
CA HIS A 163 6.79 -11.88 6.07
C HIS A 163 6.60 -11.50 7.53
N SER A 164 5.63 -10.62 7.79
CA SER A 164 5.30 -10.17 9.15
C SER A 164 4.94 -11.36 10.03
N GLY A 165 5.32 -11.31 11.31
CA GLY A 165 5.00 -12.35 12.28
C GLY A 165 3.61 -12.22 12.90
N TYR A 166 2.87 -11.19 12.53
CA TYR A 166 1.48 -11.03 12.96
C TYR A 166 0.58 -11.61 11.87
N SER A 167 -0.33 -12.49 12.25
CA SER A 167 -1.37 -13.02 11.37
C SER A 167 -2.67 -12.28 11.64
N HIS A 168 -3.17 -11.56 10.65
CA HIS A 168 -4.45 -10.87 10.71
C HIS A 168 -5.62 -11.85 10.66
N VAL A 169 -5.42 -13.03 10.05
CA VAL A 169 -6.37 -14.16 10.15
C VAL A 169 -6.59 -14.56 11.61
N LEU A 170 -5.52 -14.77 12.38
CA LEU A 170 -5.65 -15.29 13.75
C LEU A 170 -5.72 -14.18 14.81
N GLU A 171 -5.52 -12.92 14.42
CA GLU A 171 -5.32 -11.78 15.34
C GLU A 171 -4.23 -12.06 16.38
N GLY A 172 -3.11 -12.66 15.93
CA GLY A 172 -2.10 -13.20 16.82
C GLY A 172 -0.77 -13.48 16.13
N GLY A 173 0.10 -14.22 16.82
CA GLY A 173 1.39 -14.62 16.26
C GLY A 173 1.23 -15.66 15.15
N GLY A 174 1.91 -15.45 14.04
CA GLY A 174 2.01 -16.36 12.90
C GLY A 174 3.47 -16.64 12.52
N PRO A 175 3.68 -17.38 11.41
CA PRO A 175 5.00 -17.52 10.81
C PRO A 175 5.62 -16.15 10.53
N SER A 176 6.92 -16.01 10.69
CA SER A 176 7.66 -14.80 10.33
C SER A 176 8.94 -15.18 9.61
N GLY A 177 9.45 -14.27 8.80
CA GLY A 177 10.69 -14.54 8.09
C GLY A 177 11.12 -13.40 7.19
N THR A 178 12.35 -13.50 6.74
CA THR A 178 12.93 -12.62 5.75
C THR A 178 13.66 -13.45 4.71
N GLN A 179 13.66 -12.98 3.47
CA GLN A 179 14.46 -13.55 2.39
C GLN A 179 14.80 -12.48 1.37
N ASN A 180 15.78 -12.75 0.49
CA ASN A 180 16.06 -11.84 -0.61
C ASN A 180 14.87 -11.86 -1.57
N CYS A 181 14.33 -10.68 -1.90
CA CYS A 181 13.23 -10.56 -2.86
C CYS A 181 13.59 -11.11 -4.24
N THR A 182 14.87 -11.12 -4.61
CA THR A 182 15.33 -11.71 -5.89
C THR A 182 15.04 -13.21 -5.95
N ASP A 183 15.11 -13.91 -4.81
CA ASP A 183 14.83 -15.36 -4.74
C ASP A 183 13.34 -15.66 -4.99
N LEU A 184 12.48 -14.66 -4.86
CA LEU A 184 11.04 -14.73 -5.13
C LEU A 184 10.68 -14.39 -6.58
N SER A 185 11.63 -13.92 -7.38
CA SER A 185 11.40 -13.42 -8.73
C SER A 185 10.86 -14.45 -9.72
N THR A 186 11.00 -15.75 -9.41
CA THR A 186 10.47 -16.85 -10.24
C THR A 186 9.05 -17.27 -9.86
N ARG A 187 8.58 -16.83 -8.69
CA ARG A 187 7.25 -17.19 -8.15
C ARG A 187 6.29 -16.02 -8.18
N TYR A 188 6.80 -14.82 -7.98
CA TYR A 188 6.02 -13.60 -7.87
C TYR A 188 6.59 -12.53 -8.80
N ALA A 189 5.70 -11.77 -9.41
CA ALA A 189 6.09 -10.68 -10.28
C ALA A 189 6.44 -9.43 -9.46
N PHE A 190 7.44 -8.68 -9.92
CA PHE A 190 7.91 -7.45 -9.28
C PHE A 190 7.86 -6.28 -10.26
N VAL A 191 7.65 -5.08 -9.75
CA VAL A 191 7.60 -3.86 -10.54
C VAL A 191 9.01 -3.38 -10.80
N GLU A 192 9.32 -3.21 -12.06
CA GLU A 192 10.54 -2.61 -12.52
C GLU A 192 10.27 -1.18 -13.00
N HIS A 193 10.87 -0.20 -12.31
CA HIS A 193 10.73 1.22 -12.62
C HIS A 193 11.82 1.66 -13.60
N ARG A 194 11.50 2.39 -14.66
CA ARG A 194 12.48 2.87 -15.64
C ARG A 194 12.09 4.25 -16.17
N LEU A 195 13.09 4.98 -16.64
CA LEU A 195 12.87 6.22 -17.38
C LEU A 195 12.50 5.87 -18.83
N VAL A 196 11.41 6.44 -19.36
CA VAL A 196 11.12 6.34 -20.79
C VAL A 196 12.17 7.15 -21.56
N PRO A 197 12.64 6.74 -22.75
CA PRO A 197 13.57 7.54 -23.54
C PRO A 197 13.04 8.96 -23.81
N HIS A 198 13.86 9.99 -23.57
CA HIS A 198 13.49 11.41 -23.70
C HIS A 198 12.98 11.83 -25.09
N THR A 199 13.26 11.04 -26.13
CA THR A 199 12.72 11.28 -27.48
C THR A 199 11.19 11.17 -27.53
N ASN A 200 10.57 10.56 -26.53
CA ASN A 200 9.15 10.22 -26.53
C ASN A 200 8.28 11.23 -25.76
N TYR A 201 8.89 12.22 -25.08
CA TYR A 201 8.15 13.23 -24.33
C TYR A 201 8.96 14.52 -24.13
N ARG A 202 8.28 15.60 -23.74
CA ARG A 202 8.93 16.86 -23.37
C ARG A 202 8.81 17.06 -21.87
N VAL A 203 9.95 17.27 -21.21
CA VAL A 203 9.96 17.74 -19.81
C VAL A 203 9.70 19.24 -19.83
N ILE A 204 8.62 19.67 -19.18
CA ILE A 204 8.36 21.09 -18.91
C ILE A 204 8.80 21.33 -17.48
N THR A 205 10.10 21.51 -17.26
CA THR A 205 10.60 21.88 -15.93
C THR A 205 10.36 23.36 -15.69
N SER A 206 9.56 23.67 -14.67
CA SER A 206 9.57 25.02 -14.10
C SER A 206 10.89 25.19 -13.34
N SER A 207 11.60 26.31 -13.53
CA SER A 207 12.82 26.65 -12.81
C SER A 207 12.63 26.82 -11.29
N SER A 208 11.40 26.67 -10.80
CA SER A 208 11.00 26.81 -9.39
C SER A 208 10.75 25.48 -8.66
N LEU A 209 10.82 24.33 -9.34
CA LEU A 209 10.51 23.03 -8.73
C LEU A 209 11.79 22.31 -8.30
N THR A 210 11.81 21.85 -7.05
CA THR A 210 12.88 21.00 -6.50
C THR A 210 12.81 19.58 -7.05
N ASP A 211 11.60 19.09 -7.32
CA ASP A 211 11.34 17.76 -7.85
C ASP A 211 10.96 17.81 -9.33
N SER A 212 11.60 16.97 -10.15
CA SER A 212 11.33 16.87 -11.59
C SER A 212 10.41 15.69 -11.88
N PHE A 213 9.29 15.96 -12.53
CA PHE A 213 8.44 14.92 -13.10
C PHE A 213 8.90 14.56 -14.51
N VAL A 214 8.94 13.25 -14.76
CA VAL A 214 9.33 12.66 -16.04
C VAL A 214 8.30 11.61 -16.45
N LEU A 215 8.32 11.21 -17.73
CA LEU A 215 7.58 10.03 -18.16
C LEU A 215 8.37 8.78 -17.73
N GLY A 216 7.84 8.07 -16.74
CA GLY A 216 8.36 6.79 -16.28
C GLY A 216 7.60 5.63 -16.92
N GLU A 217 8.24 4.47 -16.91
CA GLU A 217 7.68 3.19 -17.28
C GLU A 217 7.81 2.23 -16.09
N GLU A 218 6.69 1.70 -15.63
CA GLU A 218 6.65 0.64 -14.62
C GLU A 218 6.20 -0.66 -15.30
N ARG A 219 7.03 -1.70 -15.19
CA ARG A 219 6.79 -3.01 -15.81
C ARG A 219 6.66 -4.07 -14.74
N LEU A 220 5.50 -4.71 -14.67
CA LEU A 220 5.35 -5.86 -13.80
C LEU A 220 6.03 -7.07 -14.47
N VAL A 221 7.11 -7.55 -13.87
CA VAL A 221 8.00 -8.54 -14.46
C VAL A 221 8.12 -9.80 -13.61
N LEU A 222 8.09 -10.97 -14.26
CA LEU A 222 8.33 -12.27 -13.66
C LEU A 222 9.56 -12.91 -14.31
N ARG A 223 10.45 -13.50 -13.53
CA ARG A 223 11.58 -14.27 -14.06
C ARG A 223 11.22 -15.72 -14.27
N ASP A 224 11.79 -16.36 -15.28
CA ASP A 224 11.80 -17.82 -15.35
C ASP A 224 13.01 -18.42 -14.62
N VAL A 225 13.03 -19.75 -14.52
CA VAL A 225 14.09 -20.50 -13.82
C VAL A 225 15.48 -20.39 -14.48
N VAL A 226 15.56 -19.93 -15.73
CA VAL A 226 16.82 -19.67 -16.43
C VAL A 226 17.21 -18.19 -16.44
N GLY A 227 16.38 -17.33 -15.84
CA GLY A 227 16.63 -15.91 -15.63
C GLY A 227 16.06 -14.97 -16.69
N ASN A 228 15.29 -15.46 -17.68
CA ASN A 228 14.61 -14.60 -18.65
C ASN A 228 13.51 -13.80 -17.96
N THR A 229 13.32 -12.56 -18.43
CA THR A 229 12.28 -11.67 -17.91
C THR A 229 11.03 -11.71 -18.79
N HIS A 230 9.90 -12.05 -18.20
CA HIS A 230 8.57 -11.96 -18.79
C HIS A 230 7.87 -10.70 -18.29
N VAL A 231 7.38 -9.86 -19.19
CA VAL A 231 6.60 -8.68 -18.85
C VAL A 231 5.12 -9.07 -18.84
N ILE A 232 4.46 -8.94 -17.70
CA ILE A 232 3.03 -9.23 -17.53
C ILE A 232 2.22 -8.04 -18.06
N HIS A 233 2.54 -6.84 -17.60
CA HIS A 233 1.98 -5.60 -18.14
C HIS A 233 2.96 -4.43 -17.97
N THR A 234 2.62 -3.30 -18.58
CA THR A 234 3.43 -2.08 -18.55
C THR A 234 2.53 -0.88 -18.40
N LEU A 235 2.92 0.06 -17.54
CA LEU A 235 2.27 1.34 -17.33
C LEU A 235 3.26 2.45 -17.64
N GLN A 236 2.84 3.44 -18.43
CA GLN A 236 3.59 4.67 -18.64
C GLN A 236 2.84 5.82 -17.98
N MET A 237 3.51 6.51 -17.06
CA MET A 237 2.86 7.54 -16.24
C MET A 237 3.86 8.62 -15.81
N PRO A 238 3.36 9.82 -15.47
CA PRO A 238 4.19 10.85 -14.82
C PRO A 238 4.66 10.35 -13.45
N VAL A 239 5.97 10.29 -13.26
CA VAL A 239 6.61 9.91 -11.99
C VAL A 239 7.68 10.91 -11.61
N LEU A 240 8.09 10.89 -10.34
CA LEU A 240 9.29 11.61 -9.93
C LEU A 240 10.52 10.96 -10.56
N GLU A 241 11.44 11.77 -11.08
CA GLU A 241 12.66 11.25 -11.73
C GLU A 241 13.46 10.33 -10.81
N SER A 242 13.47 10.61 -9.49
CA SER A 242 14.11 9.76 -8.49
C SER A 242 13.54 8.33 -8.44
N GLU A 243 12.25 8.15 -8.69
CA GLU A 243 11.58 6.84 -8.66
C GLU A 243 11.94 5.98 -9.86
N THR A 244 12.30 6.61 -10.99
CA THR A 244 12.75 5.88 -12.19
C THR A 244 14.05 5.12 -11.97
N ARG A 245 14.75 5.36 -10.85
CA ARG A 245 15.99 4.68 -10.45
C ARG A 245 15.78 3.60 -9.40
N SER A 246 14.56 3.33 -8.94
CA SER A 246 14.34 2.30 -7.91
C SER A 246 14.77 0.91 -8.36
N GLU A 247 15.41 0.18 -7.45
CA GLU A 247 15.78 -1.22 -7.66
C GLU A 247 14.51 -2.09 -7.73
N THR A 248 14.50 -3.10 -8.60
CA THR A 248 13.30 -3.91 -8.89
C THR A 248 12.89 -4.80 -7.71
N TYR A 249 13.87 -5.33 -6.97
CA TYR A 249 13.67 -6.25 -5.85
C TYR A 249 13.94 -5.58 -4.50
N GLY A 250 14.17 -4.28 -4.49
CA GLY A 250 14.50 -3.49 -3.32
C GLY A 250 13.66 -2.24 -3.22
N LEU A 251 13.87 -1.47 -2.15
CA LEU A 251 13.36 -0.09 -2.07
C LEU A 251 14.47 0.94 -2.36
N GLY A 252 15.72 0.49 -2.46
CA GLY A 252 16.88 1.33 -2.78
C GLY A 252 16.89 1.88 -4.21
N GLU A 253 17.92 2.66 -4.52
CA GLU A 253 18.22 3.10 -5.89
C GLU A 253 19.22 2.16 -6.56
N ARG A 254 19.03 1.93 -7.85
CA ARG A 254 20.01 1.28 -8.73
C ARG A 254 21.25 2.15 -8.80
N LYS A 255 22.40 1.48 -8.69
CA LYS A 255 23.73 2.09 -8.84
C LYS A 255 24.04 2.41 -10.29
#